data_AF-A0A5E4K632-F1
#
_entry.id   AF-A0A5E4K632-F1
#
_cell.length_a   1.000
_cell.length_b   1.000
_cell.length_c   1.000
_cell.angle_alpha   90.00
_cell.angle_beta   90.00
_cell.angle_gamma   90.00
#
_symmetry.space_group_name_H-M   'P 1'
#
loop_
_entity.id
_entity.type
_entity.pdbx_description
1 polymer ?
#
loop_
_entity_poly.entity_id
_entity_poly.type
_entity_poly.pdbx_seq_one_letter_code
_entity_poly.pdbx_strand_id
1 'polypeptide(L)'
;MKRGGLVVFGLFLIINFLGFTSADACTLNASLINQDPYPAIPGESVKVIFQIDGVSNPICQDVYFEVKENFPFTVDPSSQNPITISSGTYVSKYSSFYLAPYKIRIDKSSLEGDIPIEVSFSSGGQQAVQINKEFNINVKDVKANFEVYVKNYNENTKKFTLEILNIAKSNIKALTIEIPQQDNFLVRGANRVVVGSLDSNEYTTADFEGTLKKGNLNLNIFYTDLINERREINKTIYFDPATFDEVNEVSQPIWLYILIPILIIFAGWMWYRAKKAKKKRLR
;
A
#
# COMPACT_ATOMS: atom_id res chain seq x y z
N MET A 1 41.60 104.89 -0.82
CA MET A 1 40.49 104.58 -1.76
C MET A 1 40.53 103.10 -2.12
N LYS A 2 39.41 102.40 -1.87
CA LYS A 2 38.95 101.11 -2.40
C LYS A 2 39.94 99.92 -2.43
N ARG A 3 39.95 99.16 -1.33
CA ARG A 3 40.15 97.71 -1.33
C ARG A 3 38.80 97.04 -1.61
N GLY A 4 38.78 96.02 -2.45
CA GLY A 4 37.58 95.24 -2.76
C GLY A 4 37.91 94.03 -3.62
N GLY A 5 38.68 93.09 -3.06
CA GLY A 5 38.91 91.78 -3.67
C GLY A 5 37.64 90.93 -3.55
N LEU A 6 37.16 90.45 -4.69
CA LEU A 6 36.00 89.58 -4.83
C LEU A 6 36.42 88.17 -4.38
N VAL A 7 36.03 87.76 -3.17
CA VAL A 7 36.25 86.40 -2.65
C VAL A 7 35.10 85.52 -3.11
N VAL A 8 35.39 84.57 -3.99
CA VAL A 8 34.46 83.50 -4.42
C VAL A 8 34.40 82.46 -3.30
N PHE A 9 33.26 82.37 -2.62
CA PHE A 9 33.00 81.37 -1.59
C PHE A 9 32.60 80.05 -2.27
N GLY A 10 33.52 79.09 -2.32
CA GLY A 10 33.24 77.72 -2.77
C GLY A 10 32.55 76.92 -1.66
N LEU A 11 31.27 76.63 -1.82
CA LEU A 11 30.48 75.78 -0.92
C LEU A 11 30.84 74.30 -1.18
N PHE A 12 31.69 73.71 -0.35
CA PHE A 12 31.98 72.27 -0.39
C PHE A 12 30.83 71.51 0.31
N LEU A 13 29.95 70.89 -0.47
CA LEU A 13 28.87 70.04 0.01
C LEU A 13 29.42 68.63 0.22
N ILE A 14 29.81 68.30 1.46
CA ILE A 14 30.27 66.96 1.85
C ILE A 14 29.03 66.05 1.90
N ILE A 15 28.76 65.37 0.79
CA ILE A 15 27.79 64.28 0.74
C ILE A 15 28.40 63.11 1.51
N ASN A 16 27.95 62.90 2.75
CA ASN A 16 28.24 61.69 3.49
C ASN A 16 27.52 60.53 2.79
N PHE A 17 28.25 59.78 1.96
CA PHE A 17 27.82 58.48 1.48
C PHE A 17 27.75 57.54 2.69
N LEU A 18 26.56 57.41 3.29
CA LEU A 18 26.25 56.29 4.15
C LEU A 18 26.19 55.05 3.26
N GLY A 19 27.31 54.32 3.20
CA GLY A 19 27.31 52.98 2.61
C GLY A 19 26.40 52.09 3.43
N PHE A 20 25.24 51.71 2.87
CA PHE A 20 24.45 50.62 3.40
C PHE A 20 25.25 49.34 3.17
N THR A 21 25.92 48.85 4.21
CA THR A 21 26.43 47.48 4.22
C THR A 21 25.22 46.58 4.42
N SER A 22 24.90 45.74 3.43
CA SER A 22 23.95 44.65 3.64
C SER A 22 24.62 43.65 4.58
N ALA A 23 24.13 43.56 5.81
CA ALA A 23 24.47 42.44 6.67
C ALA A 23 23.90 41.17 6.01
N ASP A 24 24.73 40.17 5.77
CA ASP A 24 24.26 38.87 5.30
C ASP A 24 23.25 38.32 6.31
N ALA A 25 22.02 38.03 5.89
CA ALA A 25 21.04 37.42 6.77
C ALA A 25 21.39 35.94 6.99
N CYS A 26 21.16 35.44 8.21
CA CYS A 26 21.18 34.00 8.45
C CYS A 26 19.98 33.35 7.75
N THR A 27 20.25 32.52 6.75
CA THR A 27 19.22 31.75 6.03
C THR A 27 19.49 30.27 6.26
N LEU A 28 18.64 29.64 7.07
CA LEU A 28 18.66 28.20 7.30
C LEU A 28 17.65 27.50 6.41
N ASN A 29 17.99 26.28 5.99
CA ASN A 29 17.05 25.37 5.33
C ASN A 29 17.35 23.93 5.78
N ALA A 30 16.33 23.09 5.77
CA ALA A 30 16.45 21.67 6.04
C ALA A 30 15.96 20.87 4.82
N SER A 31 16.57 19.72 4.56
CA SER A 31 16.14 18.76 3.54
C SER A 31 16.28 17.33 4.06
N LEU A 32 15.30 16.46 3.81
CA LEU A 32 15.45 15.03 4.05
C LEU A 32 16.22 14.42 2.88
N ILE A 33 17.41 13.86 3.13
CA ILE A 33 18.29 13.34 2.07
C ILE A 33 18.36 11.81 2.02
N ASN A 34 18.01 11.13 3.11
CA ASN A 34 18.05 9.67 3.18
C ASN A 34 17.00 9.11 4.14
N GLN A 35 16.44 7.96 3.78
CA GLN A 35 15.60 7.11 4.61
C GLN A 35 16.04 5.65 4.41
N ASP A 36 16.34 4.95 5.49
CA ASP A 36 16.76 3.54 5.47
C ASP A 36 16.11 2.75 6.63
N PRO A 37 15.23 1.77 6.36
CA PRO A 37 14.83 1.26 5.05
C PRO A 37 13.84 2.17 4.31
N TYR A 38 13.75 2.00 2.99
CA TYR A 38 12.77 2.66 2.11
C TYR A 38 12.01 1.61 1.27
N PRO A 39 10.73 1.33 1.56
CA PRO A 39 9.87 1.93 2.59
C PRO A 39 10.26 1.52 4.03
N ALA A 40 9.88 2.34 5.01
CA ALA A 40 10.06 2.04 6.43
C ALA A 40 9.04 1.03 6.94
N ILE A 41 9.42 0.13 7.84
CA ILE A 41 8.54 -0.95 8.32
C ILE A 41 7.83 -0.50 9.62
N PRO A 42 6.48 -0.53 9.68
CA PRO A 42 5.75 -0.26 10.92
C PRO A 42 6.22 -1.15 12.07
N GLY A 43 6.40 -0.57 13.25
CA GLY A 43 6.90 -1.28 14.44
C GLY A 43 8.41 -1.40 14.55
N GLU A 44 9.16 -1.01 13.51
CA GLU A 44 10.61 -0.98 13.52
C GLU A 44 11.16 0.46 13.55
N SER A 45 12.48 0.58 13.61
CA SER A 45 13.15 1.87 13.51
C SER A 45 13.63 2.13 12.08
N VAL A 46 13.45 3.36 11.63
CA VAL A 46 14.00 3.90 10.39
C VAL A 46 15.13 4.88 10.70
N LYS A 47 16.22 4.83 9.93
CA LYS A 47 17.29 5.82 9.97
C LYS A 47 17.01 6.88 8.92
N VAL A 48 16.96 8.14 9.34
CA VAL A 48 16.81 9.28 8.44
C VAL A 48 17.99 10.21 8.59
N ILE A 49 18.31 10.94 7.52
CA ILE A 49 19.35 11.98 7.56
C ILE A 49 18.74 13.27 7.05
N PHE A 50 18.74 14.28 7.90
CA PHE A 50 18.40 15.65 7.51
C PHE A 50 19.68 16.41 7.18
N GLN A 51 19.72 17.05 6.02
CA GLN A 51 20.74 18.03 5.67
C GLN A 51 20.26 19.41 6.09
N ILE A 52 21.09 20.11 6.86
CA ILE A 52 20.82 21.46 7.36
C ILE A 52 21.81 22.41 6.68
N ASP A 53 21.29 23.27 5.81
CA ASP A 53 22.03 24.27 5.07
C ASP A 53 22.08 25.59 5.84
N GLY A 54 23.11 26.40 5.58
CA GLY A 54 23.29 27.73 6.20
C GLY A 54 24.10 27.74 7.50
N VAL A 55 24.41 26.56 8.07
CA VAL A 55 25.21 26.40 9.31
C VAL A 55 26.64 26.93 9.20
N SER A 56 27.15 27.19 8.00
CA SER A 56 28.46 27.82 7.81
C SER A 56 28.46 29.33 7.98
N ASN A 57 27.29 29.97 7.95
CA ASN A 57 27.19 31.40 8.13
C ASN A 57 27.43 31.71 9.63
N PRO A 58 28.52 32.41 10.00
CA PRO A 58 28.82 32.73 11.40
C PRO A 58 27.73 33.62 12.04
N ILE A 59 26.90 34.31 11.24
CA ILE A 59 25.79 35.13 11.72
C ILE A 59 24.67 34.26 12.33
N CYS A 60 24.58 32.98 11.93
CA CYS A 60 23.59 32.04 12.47
C CYS A 60 23.85 31.63 13.93
N GLN A 61 25.03 31.90 14.47
CA GLN A 61 25.45 31.52 15.84
C GLN A 61 25.15 30.04 16.15
N ASP A 62 24.44 29.74 17.22
CA ASP A 62 24.00 28.37 17.51
C ASP A 62 22.68 28.08 16.79
N VAL A 63 22.71 27.03 15.97
CA VAL A 63 21.56 26.50 15.26
C VAL A 63 20.96 25.34 16.08
N TYR A 64 19.67 25.43 16.37
CA TYR A 64 18.92 24.36 17.02
C TYR A 64 18.11 23.59 15.98
N PHE A 65 18.12 22.27 16.08
CA PHE A 65 17.33 21.40 15.21
C PHE A 65 16.68 20.31 16.05
N GLU A 66 15.39 20.10 15.84
CA GLU A 66 14.57 19.15 16.58
C GLU A 66 13.64 18.42 15.62
N VAL A 67 13.53 17.11 15.77
CA VAL A 67 12.48 16.31 15.15
C VAL A 67 11.31 16.25 16.12
N LYS A 68 10.12 16.68 15.69
CA LYS A 68 8.94 16.67 16.55
C LYS A 68 8.38 15.26 16.66
N GLU A 69 8.20 14.80 17.91
CA GLU A 69 7.61 13.50 18.20
C GLU A 69 6.08 13.59 18.20
N ASN A 70 5.47 13.13 17.11
CA ASN A 70 4.03 13.00 16.97
C ASN A 70 3.71 11.62 16.39
N PHE A 71 2.56 11.03 16.77
CA PHE A 71 2.13 9.75 16.23
C PHE A 71 2.17 9.77 14.68
N PRO A 72 2.76 8.76 14.02
CA PRO A 72 3.26 7.48 14.54
C PRO A 72 4.77 7.45 14.90
N PHE A 73 5.44 8.60 14.96
CA PHE A 73 6.88 8.71 15.13
C PHE A 73 7.31 8.97 16.58
N THR A 74 8.38 8.32 17.00
CA THR A 74 9.10 8.62 18.24
C THR A 74 10.59 8.57 17.95
N VAL A 75 11.37 9.52 18.43
CA VAL A 75 12.83 9.49 18.26
C VAL A 75 13.41 8.44 19.21
N ASP A 76 14.33 7.61 18.70
CA ASP A 76 15.01 6.63 19.51
C ASP A 76 15.88 7.36 20.55
N PRO A 77 15.86 6.97 21.84
CA PRO A 77 16.68 7.59 22.89
C PRO A 77 18.19 7.60 22.58
N SER A 78 18.66 6.75 21.67
CA SER A 78 20.05 6.79 21.19
C SER A 78 20.38 8.01 20.34
N SER A 79 19.36 8.66 19.75
CA SER A 79 19.52 9.86 18.93
C SER A 79 19.33 11.09 19.81
N GLN A 80 20.29 12.01 19.77
CA GLN A 80 20.15 13.28 20.48
C GLN A 80 19.03 14.11 19.81
N ASN A 81 18.03 14.54 20.59
CA ASN A 81 16.93 15.37 20.10
C ASN A 81 16.46 16.31 21.24
N PRO A 82 16.57 17.64 21.11
CA PRO A 82 17.14 18.39 19.99
C PRO A 82 18.67 18.33 19.92
N ILE A 83 19.24 18.66 18.76
CA ILE A 83 20.67 18.91 18.58
C ILE A 83 20.97 20.41 18.50
N THR A 84 22.20 20.77 18.88
CA THR A 84 22.74 22.13 18.76
C THR A 84 24.00 22.10 17.91
N ILE A 85 24.07 22.98 16.92
CA ILE A 85 25.15 23.07 15.94
C ILE A 85 25.74 24.48 16.03
N SER A 86 27.01 24.59 16.41
CA SER A 86 27.69 25.89 16.41
C SER A 86 28.09 26.27 14.99
N SER A 87 27.61 27.42 14.52
CA SER A 87 27.88 27.91 13.17
C SER A 87 29.28 28.48 12.99
N GLY A 88 29.66 28.75 11.75
CA GLY A 88 30.94 29.41 11.43
C GLY A 88 32.12 28.45 11.19
N THR A 89 31.87 27.14 11.13
CA THR A 89 32.86 26.13 10.70
C THR A 89 32.97 26.11 9.17
N TYR A 90 33.56 27.15 8.59
CA TYR A 90 33.76 27.27 7.16
C TYR A 90 35.04 26.55 6.71
N VAL A 91 34.93 25.62 5.76
CA VAL A 91 36.07 25.10 5.00
C VAL A 91 35.93 25.57 3.56
N SER A 92 36.88 26.38 3.09
CA SER A 92 36.88 26.90 1.72
C SER A 92 36.81 25.75 0.70
N LYS A 93 35.90 25.86 -0.28
CA LYS A 93 35.64 24.91 -1.39
C LYS A 93 34.80 23.65 -1.09
N TYR A 94 34.22 23.53 0.10
CA TYR A 94 33.31 22.42 0.42
C TYR A 94 31.91 22.93 0.77
N SER A 95 30.88 22.20 0.36
CA SER A 95 29.51 22.42 0.78
C SER A 95 29.42 22.24 2.29
N SER A 96 29.22 23.33 3.02
CA SER A 96 29.24 23.36 4.48
C SER A 96 27.82 23.27 5.02
N PHE A 97 27.21 22.10 4.84
CA PHE A 97 25.97 21.69 5.48
C PHE A 97 26.26 20.78 6.69
N TYR A 98 25.31 20.68 7.60
CA TYR A 98 25.35 19.68 8.67
C TYR A 98 24.44 18.51 8.32
N LEU A 99 24.93 17.28 8.53
CA LEU A 99 24.12 16.07 8.39
C LEU A 99 23.68 15.63 9.78
N ALA A 100 22.37 15.66 10.02
CA ALA A 100 21.75 15.26 11.27
C ALA A 100 21.11 13.87 11.12
N PRO A 101 21.82 12.79 11.50
CA PRO A 101 21.26 11.45 11.48
C PRO A 101 20.32 11.25 12.67
N TYR A 102 19.13 10.70 12.41
CA TYR A 102 18.17 10.31 13.43
C TYR A 102 17.75 8.86 13.23
N LYS A 103 17.59 8.14 14.33
CA LYS A 103 16.88 6.87 14.36
C LYS A 103 15.50 7.12 14.94
N ILE A 104 14.47 6.81 14.17
CA ILE A 104 13.06 7.10 14.50
C ILE A 104 12.32 5.76 14.56
N ARG A 105 11.63 5.49 15.66
CA ARG A 105 10.74 4.35 15.81
C ARG A 105 9.37 4.69 15.23
N ILE A 106 8.83 3.78 14.42
CA ILE A 106 7.49 3.89 13.84
C ILE A 106 6.55 2.97 14.62
N ASP A 107 5.39 3.48 14.98
CA ASP A 107 4.38 2.66 15.66
C ASP A 107 3.86 1.53 14.75
N LYS A 108 3.52 0.37 15.35
CA LYS A 108 2.97 -0.79 14.62
C LYS A 108 1.61 -0.48 13.99
N SER A 109 0.85 0.40 14.61
CA SER A 109 -0.47 0.82 14.15
C SER A 109 -0.44 1.94 13.11
N SER A 110 0.76 2.36 12.69
CA SER A 110 0.94 3.36 11.64
C SER A 110 0.12 3.03 10.39
N LEU A 111 -0.35 4.09 9.73
CA LEU A 111 -0.86 3.99 8.37
C LEU A 111 0.30 3.71 7.41
N GLU A 112 -0.04 3.33 6.18
CA GLU A 112 0.91 3.15 5.10
C GLU A 112 1.07 4.44 4.27
N GLY A 113 2.12 4.48 3.44
CA GLY A 113 2.35 5.56 2.50
C GLY A 113 3.21 6.68 3.07
N ASP A 114 3.11 7.85 2.46
CA ASP A 114 3.90 9.03 2.82
C ASP A 114 3.28 9.75 4.01
N ILE A 115 3.92 9.62 5.18
CA ILE A 115 3.46 10.23 6.42
C ILE A 115 4.37 11.43 6.75
N PRO A 116 3.80 12.63 6.96
CA PRO A 116 4.59 13.82 7.27
C PRO A 116 5.20 13.71 8.67
N ILE A 117 6.50 13.95 8.75
CA ILE A 117 7.23 14.22 9.99
C ILE A 117 7.63 15.68 10.03
N GLU A 118 7.34 16.35 11.13
CA GLU A 118 7.69 17.75 11.34
C GLU A 118 9.07 17.86 12.00
N VAL A 119 9.87 18.80 11.50
CA VAL A 119 11.10 19.25 12.15
C VAL A 119 11.01 20.73 12.41
N SER A 120 11.63 21.19 13.50
CA SER A 120 11.76 22.61 13.82
C SER A 120 13.22 23.00 13.93
N PHE A 121 13.59 24.14 13.34
CA PHE A 121 14.94 24.68 13.43
C PHE A 121 14.97 26.20 13.64
N SER A 122 16.00 26.70 14.31
CA SER A 122 16.15 28.13 14.62
C SER A 122 17.64 28.54 14.65
N SER A 123 17.90 29.84 14.50
CA SER A 123 19.24 30.45 14.65
C SER A 123 19.26 31.42 15.83
N GLY A 124 20.34 31.41 16.62
CA GLY A 124 20.50 32.33 17.76
C GLY A 124 19.92 31.82 19.08
N GLY A 125 19.79 30.50 19.29
CA GLY A 125 19.40 29.95 20.59
C GLY A 125 18.03 29.24 20.65
N GLN A 126 17.74 28.61 21.80
CA GLN A 126 16.44 27.96 22.08
C GLN A 126 15.25 28.92 22.11
N GLN A 127 15.49 30.21 22.36
CA GLN A 127 14.44 31.25 22.44
C GLN A 127 14.19 31.97 21.11
N ALA A 128 14.89 31.55 20.05
CA ALA A 128 14.72 32.12 18.72
C ALA A 128 13.44 31.59 18.04
N VAL A 129 12.93 32.36 17.07
CA VAL A 129 11.75 31.98 16.28
C VAL A 129 12.02 30.66 15.56
N GLN A 130 11.15 29.67 15.77
CA GLN A 130 11.24 28.35 15.14
C GLN A 130 10.70 28.40 13.71
N ILE A 131 11.43 27.79 12.78
CA ILE A 131 11.00 27.50 11.43
C ILE A 131 10.64 26.01 11.40
N ASN A 132 9.38 25.72 11.09
CA ASN A 132 8.89 24.35 11.00
C ASN A 132 8.83 23.91 9.54
N LYS A 133 9.16 22.65 9.30
CA LYS A 133 9.10 22.04 7.97
C LYS A 133 8.68 20.59 8.08
N GLU A 134 7.85 20.15 7.15
CA GLU A 134 7.40 18.77 7.06
C GLU A 134 8.15 18.02 5.96
N PHE A 135 8.43 16.76 6.22
CA PHE A 135 9.01 15.81 5.26
C PHE A 135 8.22 14.52 5.27
N ASN A 136 8.09 13.86 4.13
CA ASN A 136 7.39 12.60 4.06
C ASN A 136 8.32 11.44 4.38
N ILE A 137 7.95 10.61 5.35
CA ILE A 137 8.54 9.29 5.59
C ILE A 137 7.64 8.26 4.91
N ASN A 138 8.20 7.51 3.98
CA ASN A 138 7.46 6.49 3.25
C ASN A 138 7.37 5.22 4.11
N VAL A 139 6.17 4.83 4.52
CA VAL A 139 5.89 3.68 5.38
C VAL A 139 5.27 2.54 4.56
N LYS A 140 5.78 1.32 4.79
CA LYS A 140 5.40 0.11 4.07
C LYS A 140 4.00 -0.33 4.46
N ASP A 141 3.18 -0.63 3.47
CA ASP A 141 1.95 -1.40 3.66
C ASP A 141 2.29 -2.86 4.03
N VAL A 142 1.88 -3.26 5.23
CA VAL A 142 2.01 -4.62 5.76
C VAL A 142 0.66 -5.31 5.89
N LYS A 143 -0.45 -4.60 5.68
CA LYS A 143 -1.81 -5.14 5.85
C LYS A 143 -2.23 -5.85 4.58
N ALA A 144 -3.05 -6.88 4.76
CA ALA A 144 -3.61 -7.64 3.65
C ALA A 144 -5.11 -7.41 3.54
N ASN A 145 -5.64 -7.65 2.35
CA ASN A 145 -7.06 -7.63 2.05
C ASN A 145 -7.35 -8.77 1.08
N PHE A 146 -8.55 -9.33 1.17
CA PHE A 146 -8.91 -10.56 0.47
C PHE A 146 -10.20 -10.38 -0.31
N GLU A 147 -10.21 -10.98 -1.50
CA GLU A 147 -11.43 -11.27 -2.24
C GLU A 147 -11.76 -12.75 -2.02
N VAL A 148 -13.03 -13.04 -1.77
CA VAL A 148 -13.51 -14.38 -1.46
C VAL A 148 -14.79 -14.67 -2.21
N TYR A 149 -14.91 -15.86 -2.78
CA TYR A 149 -16.13 -16.35 -3.39
C TYR A 149 -16.26 -17.87 -3.25
N VAL A 150 -17.48 -18.36 -3.44
CA VAL A 150 -17.74 -19.81 -3.52
C VAL A 150 -17.30 -20.28 -4.91
N LYS A 151 -16.28 -21.15 -4.94
CA LYS A 151 -15.76 -21.72 -6.19
C LYS A 151 -16.57 -22.90 -6.65
N ASN A 152 -16.90 -23.80 -5.72
CA ASN A 152 -17.63 -25.04 -5.97
C ASN A 152 -18.61 -25.29 -4.84
N TYR A 153 -19.76 -25.89 -5.17
CA TYR A 153 -20.73 -26.37 -4.20
C TYR A 153 -21.35 -27.69 -4.67
N ASN A 154 -21.52 -28.63 -3.75
CA ASN A 154 -22.21 -29.88 -4.01
C ASN A 154 -23.31 -30.11 -2.95
N GLU A 155 -24.56 -29.91 -3.36
CA GLU A 155 -25.74 -30.03 -2.49
C GLU A 155 -25.88 -31.44 -1.88
N ASN A 156 -25.44 -32.50 -2.56
CA ASN A 156 -25.58 -33.88 -2.06
C ASN A 156 -24.62 -34.17 -0.90
N THR A 157 -23.36 -33.77 -1.07
CA THR A 157 -22.31 -33.98 -0.06
C THR A 157 -22.26 -32.86 0.99
N LYS A 158 -22.98 -31.76 0.77
CA LYS A 158 -22.93 -30.53 1.59
C LYS A 158 -21.52 -29.93 1.66
N LYS A 159 -20.67 -30.18 0.65
CA LYS A 159 -19.32 -29.65 0.57
C LYS A 159 -19.28 -28.43 -0.34
N PHE A 160 -18.56 -27.40 0.08
CA PHE A 160 -18.23 -26.25 -0.74
C PHE A 160 -16.79 -25.83 -0.53
N THR A 161 -16.24 -25.19 -1.56
CA THR A 161 -14.89 -24.66 -1.56
C THR A 161 -14.96 -23.15 -1.71
N LEU A 162 -14.35 -22.42 -0.78
CA LEU A 162 -14.09 -20.99 -0.93
C LEU A 162 -12.76 -20.82 -1.66
N GLU A 163 -12.73 -19.91 -2.64
CA GLU A 163 -11.48 -19.41 -3.22
C GLU A 163 -11.19 -18.04 -2.60
N ILE A 164 -9.95 -17.85 -2.15
CA ILE A 164 -9.48 -16.67 -1.43
C ILE A 164 -8.28 -16.11 -2.16
N LEU A 165 -8.42 -14.91 -2.72
CA LEU A 165 -7.37 -14.16 -3.40
C LEU A 165 -6.84 -13.06 -2.48
N ASN A 166 -5.52 -13.00 -2.30
CA ASN A 166 -4.88 -11.85 -1.64
C ASN A 166 -4.72 -10.70 -2.64
N ILE A 167 -5.54 -9.66 -2.48
CA ILE A 167 -5.55 -8.48 -3.36
C ILE A 167 -4.64 -7.35 -2.86
N ALA A 168 -3.99 -7.51 -1.70
CA ALA A 168 -3.05 -6.53 -1.18
C ALA A 168 -1.65 -6.70 -1.77
N LYS A 169 -0.80 -5.67 -1.62
CA LYS A 169 0.61 -5.70 -2.03
C LYS A 169 1.49 -6.51 -1.08
N SER A 170 0.99 -6.84 0.11
CA SER A 170 1.73 -7.54 1.16
C SER A 170 1.43 -9.04 1.18
N ASN A 171 2.45 -9.84 1.43
CA ASN A 171 2.29 -11.27 1.69
C ASN A 171 1.84 -11.48 3.15
N ILE A 172 1.21 -12.63 3.42
CA ILE A 172 0.84 -13.02 4.78
C ILE A 172 1.49 -14.34 5.19
N LYS A 173 1.82 -14.45 6.48
CA LYS A 173 2.49 -15.63 7.04
C LYS A 173 1.53 -16.78 7.35
N ALA A 174 0.29 -16.46 7.67
CA ALA A 174 -0.72 -17.45 8.00
C ALA A 174 -2.14 -16.91 7.77
N LEU A 175 -2.98 -17.66 7.08
CA LEU A 175 -4.38 -17.40 6.80
C LEU A 175 -5.26 -18.43 7.50
N THR A 176 -6.38 -17.97 8.03
CA THR A 176 -7.42 -18.81 8.61
C THR A 176 -8.77 -18.23 8.26
N ILE A 177 -9.66 -19.07 7.74
CA ILE A 177 -11.04 -18.68 7.41
C ILE A 177 -11.95 -19.32 8.44
N GLU A 178 -12.87 -18.54 8.98
CA GLU A 178 -13.92 -19.02 9.87
C GLU A 178 -15.28 -18.58 9.35
N ILE A 179 -16.24 -19.49 9.42
CA ILE A 179 -17.63 -19.23 9.12
C ILE A 179 -18.41 -19.37 10.43
N PRO A 180 -18.78 -18.24 11.09
CA PRO A 180 -19.58 -18.31 12.30
C PRO A 180 -20.94 -18.95 12.02
N GLN A 181 -21.55 -19.53 13.05
CA GLN A 181 -22.93 -20.02 12.97
C GLN A 181 -23.88 -18.85 12.65
N GLN A 182 -24.74 -19.05 11.65
CA GLN A 182 -25.67 -18.04 11.13
C GLN A 182 -26.84 -18.70 10.39
N ASP A 183 -27.96 -18.01 10.24
CA ASP A 183 -29.20 -18.59 9.70
C ASP A 183 -29.07 -19.22 8.31
N ASN A 184 -28.18 -18.64 7.49
CA ASN A 184 -27.89 -19.07 6.12
C ASN A 184 -26.83 -20.17 6.03
N PHE A 185 -26.21 -20.56 7.16
CA PHE A 185 -25.19 -21.62 7.18
C PHE A 185 -25.29 -22.51 8.42
N LEU A 186 -25.65 -23.77 8.19
CA LEU A 186 -25.61 -24.80 9.23
C LEU A 186 -24.32 -25.62 9.09
N VAL A 187 -23.37 -25.36 9.98
CA VAL A 187 -22.07 -26.05 10.04
C VAL A 187 -22.27 -27.56 10.16
N ARG A 188 -21.60 -28.35 9.31
CA ARG A 188 -21.44 -29.81 9.46
C ARG A 188 -19.95 -30.14 9.41
N GLY A 189 -19.26 -30.03 10.53
CA GLY A 189 -17.82 -30.26 10.62
C GLY A 189 -17.09 -29.07 11.22
N ALA A 190 -15.88 -28.78 10.72
CA ALA A 190 -15.10 -27.63 11.19
C ALA A 190 -15.69 -26.32 10.65
N ASN A 191 -15.94 -25.37 11.54
CA ASN A 191 -16.33 -24.01 11.17
C ASN A 191 -15.11 -23.10 10.88
N ARG A 192 -13.88 -23.62 11.07
CA ARG A 192 -12.63 -22.89 10.90
C ARG A 192 -11.61 -23.76 10.15
N VAL A 193 -10.96 -23.18 9.15
CA VAL A 193 -9.94 -23.84 8.31
C VAL A 193 -8.67 -23.01 8.33
N VAL A 194 -7.56 -23.64 8.71
CA VAL A 194 -6.21 -23.07 8.62
C VAL A 194 -5.65 -23.40 7.24
N VAL A 195 -5.27 -22.37 6.49
CA VAL A 195 -4.80 -22.55 5.10
C VAL A 195 -3.28 -22.54 5.03
N GLY A 196 -2.65 -21.51 5.60
CA GLY A 196 -1.19 -21.33 5.54
C GLY A 196 -0.79 -19.93 5.09
N SER A 197 0.44 -19.74 4.63
CA SER A 197 0.88 -18.49 4.01
C SER A 197 0.16 -18.24 2.69
N LEU A 198 0.04 -16.98 2.30
CA LEU A 198 -0.50 -16.58 1.00
C LEU A 198 0.22 -15.33 0.53
N ASP A 199 0.83 -15.41 -0.66
CA ASP A 199 1.57 -14.30 -1.24
C ASP A 199 0.63 -13.28 -1.89
N SER A 200 1.14 -12.08 -2.12
CA SER A 200 0.42 -11.02 -2.83
C SER A 200 0.05 -11.46 -4.24
N ASN A 201 -1.20 -11.22 -4.64
CA ASN A 201 -1.78 -11.60 -5.94
C ASN A 201 -1.90 -13.12 -6.18
N GLU A 202 -1.72 -13.95 -5.15
CA GLU A 202 -2.00 -15.37 -5.21
C GLU A 202 -3.35 -15.72 -4.59
N TYR A 203 -3.93 -16.83 -5.04
CA TYR A 203 -5.15 -17.39 -4.48
C TYR A 203 -4.91 -18.77 -3.87
N THR A 204 -5.80 -19.13 -2.96
CA THR A 204 -5.84 -20.44 -2.31
C THR A 204 -7.28 -20.85 -2.07
N THR A 205 -7.50 -22.06 -1.57
CA THR A 205 -8.83 -22.60 -1.33
C THR A 205 -9.00 -23.10 0.10
N ALA A 206 -10.22 -22.97 0.63
CA ALA A 206 -10.62 -23.53 1.90
C ALA A 206 -11.92 -24.34 1.75
N ASP A 207 -11.87 -25.61 2.13
CA ASP A 207 -13.01 -26.52 2.03
C ASP A 207 -13.82 -26.55 3.32
N PHE A 208 -15.13 -26.45 3.18
CA PHE A 208 -16.09 -26.50 4.28
C PHE A 208 -17.18 -27.51 3.99
N GLU A 209 -17.77 -28.02 5.06
CA GLU A 209 -18.92 -28.91 5.00
C GLU A 209 -20.07 -28.32 5.85
N GLY A 210 -21.25 -28.23 5.25
CA GLY A 210 -22.41 -27.60 5.84
C GLY A 210 -23.53 -27.31 4.85
N THR A 211 -24.73 -27.08 5.37
CA THR A 211 -25.87 -26.68 4.55
C THR A 211 -25.83 -25.17 4.35
N LEU A 212 -25.56 -24.74 3.12
CA LEU A 212 -25.52 -23.33 2.73
C LEU A 212 -26.83 -22.94 2.02
N LYS A 213 -27.50 -21.90 2.51
CA LYS A 213 -28.72 -21.36 1.90
C LYS A 213 -28.38 -20.15 1.04
N LYS A 214 -29.19 -19.91 0.02
CA LYS A 214 -29.13 -18.69 -0.79
C LYS A 214 -29.15 -17.45 0.09
N GLY A 215 -28.22 -16.52 -0.14
CA GLY A 215 -28.13 -15.26 0.58
C GLY A 215 -26.70 -14.89 0.95
N ASN A 216 -26.61 -13.93 1.88
CA ASN A 216 -25.33 -13.46 2.40
C ASN A 216 -24.74 -14.48 3.40
N LEU A 217 -23.45 -14.73 3.24
CA LEU A 217 -22.62 -15.55 4.10
C LEU A 217 -21.54 -14.66 4.72
N ASN A 218 -21.56 -14.53 6.04
CA ASN A 218 -20.53 -13.80 6.79
C ASN A 218 -19.36 -14.72 7.11
N LEU A 219 -18.15 -14.19 6.95
CA LEU A 219 -16.87 -14.86 7.13
C LEU A 219 -15.97 -14.00 8.01
N ASN A 220 -15.24 -14.64 8.92
CA ASN A 220 -14.16 -14.02 9.66
C ASN A 220 -12.84 -14.52 9.07
N ILE A 221 -12.04 -13.59 8.56
CA ILE A 221 -10.72 -13.86 7.98
C ILE A 221 -9.68 -13.42 8.98
N PHE A 222 -8.93 -14.37 9.51
CA PHE A 222 -7.83 -14.10 10.41
C PHE A 222 -6.52 -14.31 9.67
N TYR A 223 -5.64 -13.31 9.69
CA TYR A 223 -4.33 -13.42 9.06
C TYR A 223 -3.21 -12.85 9.92
N THR A 224 -2.01 -13.41 9.76
CA THR A 224 -0.79 -12.90 10.39
C THR A 224 0.03 -12.16 9.34
N ASP A 225 0.27 -10.88 9.58
CA ASP A 225 1.00 -10.02 8.63
C ASP A 225 2.53 -10.18 8.70
N LEU A 226 3.24 -9.36 7.93
CA LEU A 226 4.70 -9.39 7.85
C LEU A 226 5.39 -9.02 9.17
N ILE A 227 4.75 -8.21 10.01
CA ILE A 227 5.26 -7.76 11.32
C ILE A 227 4.78 -8.64 12.48
N ASN A 228 4.22 -9.82 12.16
CA ASN A 228 3.69 -10.81 13.11
C ASN A 228 2.47 -10.34 13.91
N GLU A 229 1.73 -9.36 13.41
CA GLU A 229 0.46 -8.95 14.01
C GLU A 229 -0.67 -9.84 13.48
N ARG A 230 -1.47 -10.40 14.39
CA ARG A 230 -2.67 -11.15 14.04
C ARG A 230 -3.81 -10.18 13.84
N ARG A 231 -4.39 -10.17 12.65
CA ARG A 231 -5.46 -9.27 12.22
C ARG A 231 -6.72 -10.06 11.89
N GLU A 232 -7.85 -9.39 12.01
CA GLU A 232 -9.19 -9.93 11.73
C GLU A 232 -9.91 -9.02 10.72
N ILE A 233 -10.51 -9.61 9.71
CA ILE A 233 -11.35 -8.95 8.71
C ILE A 233 -12.66 -9.71 8.61
N ASN A 234 -13.77 -8.99 8.78
CA ASN A 234 -15.09 -9.53 8.51
C ASN A 234 -15.45 -9.27 7.04
N LYS A 235 -15.83 -10.33 6.31
CA LYS A 235 -16.28 -10.27 4.93
C LYS A 235 -17.66 -10.88 4.81
N THR A 236 -18.47 -10.31 3.94
CA THR A 236 -19.75 -10.88 3.54
C THR A 236 -19.69 -11.20 2.07
N ILE A 237 -19.98 -12.44 1.72
CA ILE A 237 -20.09 -12.89 0.32
C ILE A 237 -21.53 -13.31 0.05
N TYR A 238 -21.98 -13.18 -1.20
CA TYR A 238 -23.30 -13.64 -1.60
C TYR A 238 -23.20 -15.02 -2.24
N PHE A 239 -24.07 -15.94 -1.84
CA PHE A 239 -24.17 -17.28 -2.39
C PHE A 239 -25.54 -17.52 -3.02
N ASP A 240 -25.55 -18.11 -4.22
CA ASP A 240 -26.75 -18.57 -4.91
C ASP A 240 -26.53 -20.01 -5.39
N PRO A 241 -27.24 -21.02 -4.85
CA PRO A 241 -27.11 -22.41 -5.29
C PRO A 241 -27.30 -22.59 -6.80
N ALA A 242 -28.16 -21.76 -7.42
CA ALA A 242 -28.48 -21.84 -8.84
C ALA A 242 -27.28 -21.60 -9.77
N THR A 243 -26.20 -20.96 -9.29
CA THR A 243 -24.97 -20.79 -10.08
C THR A 243 -24.11 -22.05 -10.15
N PHE A 244 -24.42 -23.07 -9.34
CA PHE A 244 -23.69 -24.33 -9.25
C PHE A 244 -24.52 -25.54 -9.71
N ASP A 245 -25.77 -25.32 -10.12
CA ASP A 245 -26.54 -26.35 -10.79
C ASP A 245 -25.84 -26.68 -12.12
N GLU A 246 -25.52 -27.95 -12.32
CA GLU A 246 -25.00 -28.41 -13.60
C GLU A 246 -26.02 -28.03 -14.68
N VAL A 247 -25.60 -27.22 -15.65
CA VAL A 247 -26.31 -27.14 -16.94
C VAL A 247 -26.29 -28.57 -17.46
N ASN A 248 -27.41 -29.28 -17.31
CA ASN A 248 -27.56 -30.62 -17.85
C ASN A 248 -27.10 -30.55 -19.31
N GLU A 249 -25.96 -31.17 -19.63
CA GLU A 249 -25.63 -31.47 -21.01
C GLU A 249 -26.87 -32.17 -21.57
N VAL A 250 -27.48 -31.59 -22.60
CA VAL A 250 -28.68 -32.13 -23.21
C VAL A 250 -28.33 -33.54 -23.67
N SER A 251 -28.69 -34.53 -22.86
CA SER A 251 -28.47 -35.94 -23.19
C SER A 251 -29.18 -36.15 -24.52
N GLN A 252 -28.41 -36.43 -25.57
CA GLN A 252 -28.93 -36.67 -26.91
C GLN A 252 -30.08 -37.66 -26.78
N PRO A 253 -31.31 -37.28 -27.14
CA PRO A 253 -32.47 -38.02 -26.70
C PRO A 253 -32.44 -39.41 -27.35
N ILE A 254 -32.59 -40.45 -26.53
CA ILE A 254 -32.32 -41.87 -26.84
C ILE A 254 -32.98 -42.34 -28.16
N TRP A 255 -34.10 -41.73 -28.57
CA TRP A 255 -34.78 -42.01 -29.84
C TRP A 255 -33.92 -41.75 -31.09
N LEU A 256 -32.90 -40.86 -31.04
CA LEU A 256 -31.97 -40.65 -32.16
C LEU A 256 -31.13 -41.90 -32.46
N TYR A 257 -30.70 -42.63 -31.42
CA TYR A 257 -29.98 -43.90 -31.59
C TYR A 257 -30.87 -45.03 -32.14
N ILE A 258 -32.19 -44.93 -31.94
CA ILE A 258 -33.17 -45.89 -32.47
C ILE A 258 -33.56 -45.53 -33.93
N LEU A 259 -33.58 -44.25 -34.29
CA LEU A 259 -33.97 -43.77 -35.62
C LEU A 259 -32.95 -44.13 -36.71
N ILE A 260 -31.66 -44.05 -36.40
CA ILE A 260 -30.58 -44.32 -37.38
C ILE A 260 -30.63 -45.77 -37.91
N PRO A 261 -30.73 -46.83 -37.08
CA PRO A 261 -30.91 -48.20 -37.56
C PRO A 261 -32.17 -48.38 -38.41
N ILE A 262 -33.28 -47.76 -38.01
CA ILE A 262 -34.56 -47.85 -38.73
C ILE A 262 -34.43 -47.24 -40.14
N LEU A 263 -33.79 -46.07 -40.27
CA LEU A 263 -33.53 -45.43 -41.56
C LEU A 263 -32.62 -46.28 -42.45
N ILE A 264 -31.58 -46.90 -41.88
CA ILE A 264 -30.67 -47.78 -42.62
C ILE A 264 -31.40 -49.03 -43.12
N ILE A 265 -32.23 -49.67 -42.27
CA ILE A 265 -33.04 -50.83 -42.65
C ILE A 265 -34.04 -50.44 -43.75
N PHE A 266 -34.70 -49.29 -43.62
CA PHE A 266 -35.65 -48.81 -44.60
C PHE A 266 -35.00 -48.50 -45.96
N ALA A 267 -33.85 -47.82 -45.95
CA ALA A 267 -33.08 -47.55 -47.17
C ALA A 267 -32.58 -48.84 -47.85
N GLY A 268 -32.08 -49.80 -47.06
CA GLY A 268 -31.69 -51.12 -47.55
C GLY A 268 -32.86 -51.90 -48.16
N TRP A 269 -34.04 -51.86 -47.54
CA TRP A 269 -35.25 -52.48 -48.05
C TRP A 269 -35.72 -51.83 -49.36
N MET A 270 -35.73 -50.50 -49.44
CA MET A 270 -36.05 -49.76 -50.66
C MET A 270 -35.10 -50.12 -51.81
N TRP A 271 -33.78 -50.18 -51.54
CA TRP A 271 -32.79 -50.56 -52.53
C TRP A 271 -32.97 -52.01 -53.03
N TYR A 272 -33.26 -52.94 -52.11
CA TYR A 272 -33.57 -54.33 -52.46
C TYR A 272 -34.82 -54.43 -53.36
N ARG A 273 -35.90 -53.68 -53.03
CA ARG A 273 -37.11 -53.62 -53.86
C ARG A 273 -36.81 -53.07 -55.25
N ALA A 274 -36.03 -51.99 -55.35
CA ALA A 274 -35.64 -51.40 -56.62
C ALA A 274 -34.83 -52.37 -57.51
N LYS A 275 -33.92 -53.16 -56.93
CA LYS A 275 -33.19 -54.21 -57.66
C LYS A 275 -34.10 -55.34 -58.14
N LYS A 276 -35.06 -55.77 -57.33
CA LYS A 276 -35.99 -56.85 -57.71
C LYS A 276 -36.95 -56.42 -58.84
N ALA A 277 -37.35 -55.16 -58.88
CA ALA A 277 -38.14 -54.59 -59.97
C ALA A 277 -37.37 -54.54 -61.31
N LYS A 278 -36.06 -54.22 -61.29
CA LYS A 278 -35.23 -54.25 -62.50
C LYS A 278 -35.02 -55.67 -63.07
N LYS A 279 -34.90 -56.69 -62.21
CA LYS A 279 -34.79 -58.10 -62.66
C LYS A 279 -36.07 -58.65 -63.30
N LYS A 280 -37.26 -58.10 -63.01
CA LYS A 280 -38.51 -58.47 -63.68
C LYS A 280 -38.72 -57.79 -65.05
N ARG A 281 -37.95 -56.75 -65.39
CA ARG A 281 -38.00 -56.05 -66.69
C ARG A 281 -36.99 -56.60 -67.72
N LEU A 282 -36.13 -57.54 -67.33
CA LEU A 282 -35.11 -58.19 -68.16
C LEU A 282 -35.39 -59.71 -68.33
N ARG A 283 -36.64 -60.11 -68.18
CA ARG A 283 -37.17 -61.41 -68.58
C ARG A 283 -38.38 -61.17 -69.48
#